data_AF-A0A6I3L8N5-F1
#
_entry.id   AF-A0A6I3L8N5-F1
#
_cell.length_a   1.000
_cell.length_b   1.000
_cell.length_c   1.000
_cell.angle_alpha   90.00
_cell.angle_beta   90.00
_cell.angle_gamma   90.00
#
_symmetry.space_group_name_H-M   'P 1'
#
loop_
_entity.id
_entity.type
_entity.pdbx_description
1 polymer ?
#
loop_
_entity_poly.entity_id
_entity_poly.type
_entity_poly.pdbx_seq_one_letter_code
_entity_poly.pdbx_strand_id
1 'polypeptide(L)'
;MFGHDPWWLVLVKSIGIFIFLLLTPMLAVYAERKIVAFMQMRVGPNRVGPRGSLQSIADGVKMLLKEDIVPAIVDKPIFILAPVISLIPAVMAFAVIPLGPQVSMFGHRTPLQLTDMPVGVLFILAMTSIGVYGIVLAGWASGSTYPLLGGLRSTAQVISYEIAMALCFAAVFLLSGTMATSGIVKAQNGTWYVFLLLPSFLIYAVSMVGETNRAPFDLPEAEGELVGGFHTEYSSLKFAMFMMAEYINMATVSALATTLFFGGWHAPFPISLWAGANSGWWPLLWFIAKVWTFLFVFVWLRGTLPRLRYDQFMNLGWKLLIPVSLAWVMFVATLKVLQDNGAHIETPGLVIGGIVVAAMLLGLVIRAGHAGDDRTKAAPDPDSTREYSEFPVPPMPAAPLAAAPKPGLLEPLGGFMVTASTMFKKPNTELYPEVKTPTAPRYHGRHQLNRHPDGLEKCIGCELCAWACPADAIYVEGADNTENERYSPGERYGRVYQINYLRCIGCGLCIEACPTRALTMTNDYELADDNRADLIYEKQDLLAPMQPGMIAPPHAMYPGADEGSYYRGEVPGAASELAGAEGAQK
;
A
#
# COMPACT_ATOMS: atom_id res chain seq x y z
N MET A 1 -5.47 -24.57 -37.94
CA MET A 1 -5.37 -25.52 -36.81
C MET A 1 -6.18 -25.05 -35.60
N PHE A 2 -6.36 -23.75 -35.38
CA PHE A 2 -7.38 -23.25 -34.45
C PHE A 2 -8.79 -23.58 -34.98
N GLY A 3 -9.74 -23.89 -34.09
CA GLY A 3 -11.14 -24.19 -34.44
C GLY A 3 -11.49 -25.67 -34.68
N HIS A 4 -10.51 -26.59 -34.61
CA HIS A 4 -10.75 -28.05 -34.70
C HIS A 4 -10.62 -28.77 -33.36
N ASP A 5 -10.38 -28.04 -32.27
CA ASP A 5 -10.33 -28.61 -30.94
C ASP A 5 -11.74 -29.08 -30.52
N PRO A 6 -11.89 -30.28 -29.93
CA PRO A 6 -13.18 -30.73 -29.45
C PRO A 6 -13.68 -29.83 -28.30
N TRP A 7 -15.00 -29.62 -28.21
CA TRP A 7 -15.61 -28.67 -27.26
C TRP A 7 -15.20 -28.90 -25.80
N TRP A 8 -15.02 -30.15 -25.38
CA TRP A 8 -14.60 -30.49 -24.02
C TRP A 8 -13.17 -30.04 -23.71
N LEU A 9 -12.30 -30.05 -24.72
CA LEU A 9 -10.91 -29.59 -24.58
C LEU A 9 -10.87 -28.07 -24.52
N VAL A 10 -11.73 -27.38 -25.28
CA VAL A 10 -11.96 -25.93 -25.14
C VAL A 10 -12.43 -25.60 -23.72
N LEU A 11 -13.39 -26.36 -23.17
CA LEU A 11 -13.86 -26.17 -21.80
C LEU A 11 -12.73 -26.34 -20.77
N VAL A 12 -11.92 -27.39 -20.88
CA VAL A 12 -10.76 -27.62 -19.99
C VAL A 12 -9.75 -26.48 -20.08
N LYS A 13 -9.45 -25.99 -21.28
CA LYS A 13 -8.58 -24.83 -21.48
C LYS A 13 -9.16 -23.56 -20.84
N SER A 14 -10.44 -23.28 -21.05
CA SER A 14 -11.13 -22.12 -20.45
C SER A 14 -11.09 -22.17 -18.93
N ILE A 15 -11.39 -23.33 -18.33
CA ILE A 15 -11.31 -23.52 -16.87
C ILE A 15 -9.87 -23.36 -16.39
N GLY A 16 -8.89 -23.91 -17.12
CA GLY A 16 -7.47 -23.76 -16.80
C GLY A 16 -7.01 -22.30 -16.80
N ILE A 17 -7.41 -21.51 -17.81
CA ILE A 17 -7.14 -20.07 -17.88
C ILE A 17 -7.84 -19.34 -16.73
N PHE A 18 -9.10 -19.66 -16.46
CA PHE A 18 -9.85 -19.04 -15.36
C PHE A 18 -9.19 -19.30 -14.00
N ILE A 19 -8.76 -20.54 -13.72
CA ILE A 19 -8.03 -20.88 -12.49
C ILE A 19 -6.69 -20.14 -12.44
N PHE A 20 -5.95 -20.07 -13.55
CA PHE A 20 -4.70 -19.31 -13.62
C PHE A 20 -4.91 -17.82 -13.31
N LEU A 21 -5.96 -17.22 -13.85
CA LEU A 21 -6.33 -15.82 -13.61
C LEU A 21 -6.89 -15.55 -12.22
N LEU A 22 -7.42 -16.57 -11.53
CA LEU A 22 -7.83 -16.44 -10.13
C LEU A 22 -6.62 -16.56 -9.19
N LEU A 23 -5.69 -17.49 -9.49
CA LEU A 23 -4.49 -17.70 -8.68
C LEU A 23 -3.47 -16.57 -8.84
N THR A 24 -3.35 -15.98 -10.04
CA THR A 24 -2.34 -14.94 -10.33
C THR A 24 -2.51 -13.71 -9.43
N PRO A 25 -3.70 -13.07 -9.31
CA PRO A 25 -3.96 -11.99 -8.36
C PRO A 25 -3.69 -12.38 -6.92
N MET A 26 -4.13 -13.57 -6.47
CA MET A 26 -3.92 -14.02 -5.09
C MET A 26 -2.44 -14.11 -4.74
N LEU A 27 -1.63 -14.64 -5.66
CA LEU A 27 -0.18 -14.70 -5.52
C LEU A 27 0.47 -13.32 -5.66
N ALA A 28 -0.02 -12.48 -6.57
CA ALA A 28 0.50 -11.15 -6.82
C ALA A 28 0.32 -10.24 -5.59
N VAL A 29 -0.84 -10.25 -4.95
CA VAL A 29 -1.11 -9.50 -3.71
C VAL A 29 -0.17 -9.96 -2.58
N TYR A 30 0.03 -11.27 -2.44
CA TYR A 30 0.96 -11.80 -1.43
C TYR A 30 2.41 -11.39 -1.73
N ALA A 31 2.83 -11.51 -2.99
CA ALA A 31 4.15 -11.11 -3.44
C ALA A 31 4.37 -9.60 -3.22
N GLU A 32 3.41 -8.76 -3.59
CA GLU A 32 3.44 -7.31 -3.42
C GLU A 32 3.67 -6.94 -1.95
N ARG A 33 2.88 -7.51 -1.03
CA ARG A 33 3.03 -7.25 0.41
C ARG A 33 4.43 -7.59 0.92
N LYS A 34 5.04 -8.68 0.43
CA LYS A 34 6.39 -9.08 0.84
C LYS A 34 7.49 -8.25 0.21
N ILE A 35 7.42 -8.04 -1.09
CA ILE A 35 8.44 -7.31 -1.85
C ILE A 35 8.51 -5.86 -1.36
N VAL A 36 7.36 -5.19 -1.18
CA VAL A 36 7.33 -3.82 -0.65
C VAL A 36 7.83 -3.78 0.79
N ALA A 37 7.48 -4.78 1.61
CA ALA A 37 8.02 -4.89 2.97
C ALA A 37 9.55 -4.97 2.96
N PHE A 38 10.15 -5.79 2.08
CA PHE A 38 11.60 -5.87 1.95
C PHE A 38 12.25 -4.57 1.46
N MET A 39 11.65 -3.86 0.49
CA MET A 39 12.14 -2.54 0.07
C MET A 39 12.14 -1.53 1.24
N GLN A 40 11.14 -1.62 2.11
CA GLN A 40 10.95 -0.78 3.29
C GLN A 40 11.69 -1.30 4.54
N MET A 41 12.57 -2.29 4.40
CA MET A 41 13.33 -2.88 5.51
C MET A 41 12.46 -3.47 6.63
N ARG A 42 11.24 -3.90 6.28
CA ARG A 42 10.28 -4.54 7.20
C ARG A 42 9.91 -5.96 6.83
N VAL A 43 9.43 -6.70 7.83
CA VAL A 43 8.97 -8.08 7.63
C VAL A 43 7.54 -8.06 7.06
N GLY A 44 7.34 -8.72 5.91
CA GLY A 44 6.01 -8.91 5.34
C GLY A 44 5.15 -9.93 6.13
N PRO A 45 3.98 -10.34 5.60
CA PRO A 45 3.11 -11.30 6.29
C PRO A 45 3.85 -12.60 6.70
N ASN A 46 3.78 -12.96 7.99
CA ASN A 46 4.45 -14.14 8.57
C ASN A 46 3.54 -15.04 9.43
N ARG A 47 2.26 -14.70 9.62
CA ARG A 47 1.38 -15.40 10.58
C ARG A 47 0.52 -16.50 9.97
N VAL A 48 -0.25 -16.15 8.95
CA VAL A 48 -1.28 -17.03 8.41
C VAL A 48 -0.65 -18.03 7.43
N GLY A 49 -0.32 -19.23 7.93
CA GLY A 49 0.36 -20.29 7.18
C GLY A 49 1.89 -20.14 7.12
N PRO A 50 2.61 -21.09 6.50
CA PRO A 50 4.07 -21.04 6.39
C PRO A 50 4.53 -19.76 5.68
N ARG A 51 5.24 -18.89 6.41
CA ARG A 51 5.66 -17.57 5.94
C ARG A 51 4.49 -16.68 5.44
N GLY A 52 3.27 -16.84 5.96
CA GLY A 52 2.13 -16.01 5.56
C GLY A 52 1.46 -16.37 4.23
N SER A 53 1.77 -17.53 3.64
CA SER A 53 1.27 -17.92 2.31
C SER A 53 -0.25 -18.07 2.21
N LEU A 54 -0.94 -18.30 3.33
CA LEU A 54 -2.40 -18.46 3.38
C LEU A 54 -3.14 -17.13 3.59
N GLN A 55 -2.43 -16.00 3.67
CA GLN A 55 -3.04 -14.69 3.90
C GLN A 55 -4.04 -14.30 2.81
N SER A 56 -3.69 -14.45 1.53
CA SER A 56 -4.60 -14.08 0.42
C SER A 56 -5.88 -14.93 0.42
N ILE A 57 -5.80 -16.17 0.90
CA ILE A 57 -6.98 -17.04 1.06
C ILE A 57 -7.85 -16.53 2.21
N ALA A 58 -7.25 -16.18 3.34
CA ALA A 58 -7.97 -15.60 4.47
C ALA A 58 -8.66 -14.28 4.09
N ASP A 59 -8.02 -13.44 3.29
CA ASP A 59 -8.60 -12.21 2.76
C ASP A 59 -9.80 -12.51 1.83
N GLY A 60 -9.70 -13.53 0.97
CA GLY A 60 -10.81 -13.97 0.13
C GLY A 60 -12.00 -14.50 0.93
N VAL A 61 -11.76 -15.34 1.94
CA VAL A 61 -12.80 -15.85 2.85
C VAL A 61 -13.44 -14.70 3.63
N LYS A 62 -12.63 -13.74 4.10
CA LYS A 62 -13.13 -12.52 4.74
C LYS A 62 -14.09 -11.77 3.81
N MET A 63 -13.72 -11.56 2.55
CA MET A 63 -14.59 -10.85 1.60
C MET A 63 -15.90 -11.62 1.33
N LEU A 64 -15.88 -12.95 1.33
CA LEU A 64 -17.09 -13.77 1.15
C LEU A 64 -18.04 -13.70 2.37
N LEU A 65 -17.49 -13.67 3.58
CA LEU A 65 -18.27 -13.60 4.82
C LEU A 65 -18.64 -12.16 5.23
N LYS A 66 -18.01 -11.16 4.61
CA LYS A 66 -18.28 -9.75 4.89
C LYS A 66 -19.67 -9.39 4.39
N GLU A 67 -20.40 -8.63 5.21
CA GLU A 67 -21.72 -8.11 4.88
C GLU A 67 -21.70 -7.30 3.57
N ASP A 68 -22.58 -7.67 2.64
CA ASP A 68 -22.76 -6.98 1.37
C ASP A 68 -23.82 -5.88 1.52
N ILE A 69 -23.36 -4.63 1.66
CA ILE A 69 -24.21 -3.47 1.85
C ILE A 69 -24.56 -2.86 0.48
N VAL A 70 -25.84 -2.60 0.24
CA VAL A 70 -26.32 -1.81 -0.90
C VAL A 70 -26.99 -0.55 -0.35
N PRO A 71 -26.39 0.64 -0.49
CA PRO A 71 -26.97 1.86 0.06
C PRO A 71 -28.32 2.19 -0.59
N ALA A 72 -29.20 2.92 0.10
CA ALA A 72 -30.54 3.21 -0.41
C ALA A 72 -30.57 4.24 -1.56
N ILE A 73 -29.53 5.10 -1.64
CA ILE A 73 -29.42 6.20 -2.62
C ILE A 73 -28.93 5.72 -4.00
N VAL A 74 -28.38 4.49 -4.10
CA VAL A 74 -27.73 4.00 -5.34
C VAL A 74 -28.72 3.53 -6.40
N ASP A 75 -28.29 3.61 -7.66
CA ASP A 75 -28.96 2.92 -8.78
C ASP A 75 -28.67 1.42 -8.70
N LYS A 76 -29.61 0.63 -8.15
CA LYS A 76 -29.36 -0.79 -7.83
C LYS A 76 -28.93 -1.64 -9.03
N PRO A 77 -29.60 -1.59 -10.21
CA PRO A 77 -29.18 -2.38 -11.37
C PRO A 77 -27.73 -2.08 -11.79
N ILE A 78 -27.38 -0.81 -11.94
CA ILE A 78 -26.05 -0.42 -12.41
C ILE A 78 -25.00 -0.72 -11.33
N PHE A 79 -25.33 -0.48 -10.06
CA PHE A 79 -24.44 -0.74 -8.93
C PHE A 79 -24.01 -2.20 -8.85
N ILE A 80 -24.93 -3.15 -9.09
CA ILE A 80 -24.63 -4.59 -9.09
C ILE A 80 -23.91 -5.02 -10.37
N LEU A 81 -24.24 -4.42 -11.51
CA LEU A 81 -23.69 -4.81 -12.82
C LEU A 81 -22.29 -4.24 -13.08
N ALA A 82 -21.93 -3.08 -12.52
CA ALA A 82 -20.65 -2.42 -12.77
C ALA A 82 -19.41 -3.29 -12.44
N PRO A 83 -19.32 -3.99 -11.29
CA PRO A 83 -18.21 -4.92 -11.03
C PRO A 83 -18.14 -6.08 -12.03
N VAL A 84 -19.29 -6.57 -12.50
CA VAL A 84 -19.38 -7.64 -13.50
C VAL A 84 -18.86 -7.16 -14.86
N ILE A 85 -19.23 -5.94 -15.27
CA ILE A 85 -18.76 -5.30 -16.50
C ILE A 85 -17.25 -5.05 -16.46
N SER A 86 -16.66 -4.80 -15.28
CA SER A 86 -15.21 -4.68 -15.15
C SER A 86 -14.49 -6.04 -15.22
N LEU A 87 -15.02 -7.06 -14.54
CA LEU A 87 -14.36 -8.37 -14.42
C LEU A 87 -14.43 -9.21 -15.70
N ILE A 88 -15.58 -9.27 -16.38
CA ILE A 88 -15.76 -10.13 -17.56
C ILE A 88 -14.77 -9.79 -18.68
N PRO A 89 -14.62 -8.53 -19.13
CA PRO A 89 -13.67 -8.18 -20.17
C PRO A 89 -12.21 -8.44 -19.76
N ALA A 90 -11.87 -8.22 -18.48
CA ALA A 90 -10.53 -8.51 -17.96
C ALA A 90 -10.17 -9.99 -18.11
N VAL A 91 -11.11 -10.90 -17.83
CA VAL A 91 -10.93 -12.35 -18.03
C VAL A 91 -10.93 -12.71 -19.52
N MET A 92 -11.84 -12.14 -20.30
CA MET A 92 -12.00 -12.42 -21.73
C MET A 92 -10.79 -12.03 -22.56
N ALA A 93 -10.09 -10.95 -22.20
CA ALA A 93 -8.88 -10.49 -22.89
C ALA A 93 -7.78 -11.57 -22.98
N PHE A 94 -7.71 -12.46 -21.98
CA PHE A 94 -6.72 -13.54 -21.93
C PHE A 94 -6.99 -14.69 -22.91
N ALA A 95 -8.19 -14.78 -23.49
CA ALA A 95 -8.57 -15.83 -24.43
C ALA A 95 -7.68 -15.89 -25.68
N VAL A 96 -7.14 -14.74 -26.10
CA VAL A 96 -6.35 -14.60 -27.34
C VAL A 96 -4.85 -14.57 -27.06
N ILE A 97 -4.43 -14.67 -25.80
CA ILE A 97 -3.03 -14.63 -25.42
C ILE A 97 -2.42 -16.03 -25.58
N PRO A 98 -1.34 -16.17 -26.36
CA PRO A 98 -0.72 -17.46 -26.56
C PRO A 98 0.32 -17.75 -25.47
N LEU A 99 0.07 -18.84 -24.72
CA LEU A 99 0.87 -19.23 -23.55
C LEU A 99 2.03 -20.16 -23.91
N GLY A 100 1.99 -20.79 -25.09
CA GLY A 100 2.96 -21.79 -25.50
C GLY A 100 2.70 -22.33 -26.90
N PRO A 101 3.60 -23.21 -27.41
CA PRO A 101 3.46 -23.84 -28.71
C PRO A 101 2.39 -24.95 -28.66
N GLN A 102 2.37 -25.80 -29.68
CA GLN A 102 1.51 -26.99 -29.68
C GLN A 102 2.00 -28.01 -28.66
N VAL A 103 1.09 -28.42 -27.77
CA VAL A 103 1.34 -29.46 -26.76
C VAL A 103 0.38 -30.61 -26.95
N SER A 104 0.82 -31.82 -26.57
CA SER A 104 -0.06 -32.98 -26.50
C SER A 104 -0.83 -32.97 -25.19
N MET A 105 -2.15 -32.85 -25.25
CA MET A 105 -3.07 -32.91 -24.12
C MET A 105 -4.05 -34.05 -24.34
N PHE A 106 -4.02 -35.07 -23.48
CA PHE A 106 -4.89 -36.26 -23.57
C PHE A 106 -4.91 -36.92 -24.97
N GLY A 107 -3.75 -37.03 -25.61
CA GLY A 107 -3.62 -37.61 -26.96
C GLY A 107 -3.92 -36.65 -28.13
N HIS A 108 -4.48 -35.46 -27.88
CA HIS A 108 -4.72 -34.43 -28.89
C HIS A 108 -3.59 -33.40 -28.91
N ARG A 109 -3.09 -33.04 -30.10
CA ARG A 109 -2.12 -31.94 -30.27
C ARG A 109 -2.88 -30.64 -30.43
N THR A 110 -2.82 -29.77 -29.44
CA THR A 110 -3.51 -28.49 -29.45
C THR A 110 -2.57 -27.35 -29.08
N PRO A 111 -2.72 -26.15 -29.68
CA PRO A 111 -1.97 -24.97 -29.27
C PRO A 111 -2.36 -24.55 -27.86
N LEU A 112 -1.41 -24.06 -27.07
CA LEU A 112 -1.65 -23.54 -25.72
C LEU A 112 -2.18 -22.10 -25.75
N GLN A 113 -3.30 -21.94 -26.45
CA GLN A 113 -4.06 -20.71 -26.66
C GLN A 113 -5.53 -21.12 -26.83
N LEU A 114 -6.47 -20.33 -26.30
CA LEU A 114 -7.89 -20.68 -26.38
C LEU A 114 -8.45 -20.45 -27.79
N THR A 115 -8.20 -19.26 -28.35
CA THR A 115 -8.58 -18.92 -29.72
C THR A 115 -7.57 -17.96 -30.34
N ASP A 116 -7.39 -18.04 -31.66
CA ASP A 116 -6.55 -17.12 -32.42
C ASP A 116 -7.41 -16.46 -33.49
N MET A 117 -7.58 -15.14 -33.35
CA MET A 117 -8.38 -14.32 -34.26
C MET A 117 -7.45 -13.46 -35.12
N PRO A 118 -7.77 -13.23 -36.41
CA PRO A 118 -6.97 -12.35 -37.27
C PRO A 118 -6.75 -10.94 -36.70
N VAL A 119 -7.71 -10.46 -35.90
CA VAL A 119 -7.72 -9.14 -35.23
C VAL A 119 -7.49 -9.27 -33.71
N GLY A 120 -6.64 -10.22 -33.28
CA GLY A 120 -6.49 -10.59 -31.88
C GLY A 120 -6.09 -9.45 -30.94
N VAL A 121 -5.15 -8.59 -31.33
CA VAL A 121 -4.74 -7.45 -30.49
C VAL A 121 -5.83 -6.37 -30.42
N LEU A 122 -6.60 -6.15 -31.50
CA LEU A 122 -7.74 -5.23 -31.49
C LEU A 122 -8.88 -5.73 -30.59
N PHE A 123 -9.08 -7.04 -30.52
CA PHE A 123 -10.02 -7.64 -29.57
C PHE A 123 -9.62 -7.33 -28.12
N ILE A 124 -8.33 -7.41 -27.78
CA ILE A 124 -7.85 -7.07 -26.43
C ILE A 124 -8.11 -5.59 -26.12
N LEU A 125 -7.78 -4.68 -27.04
CA LEU A 125 -8.10 -3.25 -26.89
C LEU A 125 -9.60 -3.01 -26.70
N ALA A 126 -10.47 -3.68 -27.48
CA ALA A 126 -11.91 -3.54 -27.31
C ALA A 126 -12.39 -4.02 -25.93
N MET A 127 -11.82 -5.11 -25.40
CA MET A 127 -12.15 -5.60 -24.06
C MET A 127 -11.66 -4.65 -22.96
N THR A 128 -10.46 -4.08 -23.09
CA THR A 128 -9.95 -3.09 -22.13
C THR A 128 -10.82 -1.83 -22.10
N SER A 129 -11.21 -1.32 -23.28
CA SER A 129 -12.13 -0.17 -23.37
C SER A 129 -13.48 -0.45 -22.69
N ILE A 130 -14.02 -1.67 -22.80
CA ILE A 130 -15.27 -2.05 -22.11
C ILE A 130 -15.07 -2.06 -20.58
N GLY A 131 -13.90 -2.49 -20.09
CA GLY A 131 -13.58 -2.48 -18.67
C GLY A 131 -13.66 -1.08 -18.03
N VAL A 132 -13.31 -0.04 -18.79
CA VAL A 132 -13.40 1.37 -18.34
C VAL A 132 -14.84 1.80 -18.06
N TYR A 133 -15.81 1.31 -18.84
CA TYR A 133 -17.22 1.59 -18.56
C TYR A 133 -17.65 1.03 -17.20
N GLY A 134 -17.09 -0.10 -16.76
CA GLY A 134 -17.32 -0.63 -15.43
C GLY A 134 -16.93 0.38 -14.33
N ILE A 135 -15.82 1.07 -14.50
CA ILE A 135 -15.31 2.08 -13.56
C ILE A 135 -16.20 3.34 -13.53
N VAL A 136 -16.59 3.86 -14.71
CA VAL A 136 -17.49 5.03 -14.81
C VAL A 136 -18.83 4.73 -14.16
N LEU A 137 -19.42 3.59 -14.52
CA LEU A 137 -20.74 3.19 -14.06
C LEU A 137 -20.74 2.93 -12.55
N ALA A 138 -19.64 2.42 -11.99
CA ALA A 138 -19.46 2.28 -10.55
C ALA A 138 -19.49 3.63 -9.83
N GLY A 139 -18.71 4.61 -10.32
CA GLY A 139 -18.69 5.97 -9.78
C GLY A 139 -20.05 6.66 -9.87
N TRP A 140 -20.75 6.51 -11.01
CA TRP A 140 -22.08 7.08 -11.20
C TRP A 140 -23.16 6.42 -10.34
N ALA A 141 -23.20 5.08 -10.29
CA ALA A 141 -24.23 4.33 -9.58
C ALA A 141 -24.17 4.51 -8.05
N SER A 142 -23.00 4.88 -7.52
CA SER A 142 -22.77 5.16 -6.10
C SER A 142 -23.66 6.27 -5.50
N GLY A 143 -24.21 7.16 -6.34
CA GLY A 143 -25.09 8.24 -5.91
C GLY A 143 -24.42 9.34 -5.06
N SER A 144 -23.09 9.35 -4.99
CA SER A 144 -22.29 10.37 -4.29
C SER A 144 -21.37 11.11 -5.28
N THR A 145 -21.05 12.37 -4.99
CA THR A 145 -20.20 13.21 -5.87
C THR A 145 -18.72 12.84 -5.80
N TYR A 146 -18.23 12.37 -4.65
CA TYR A 146 -16.84 11.98 -4.48
C TYR A 146 -16.45 10.74 -5.33
N PRO A 147 -17.23 9.65 -5.33
CA PRO A 147 -16.91 8.47 -6.13
C PRO A 147 -17.11 8.73 -7.62
N LEU A 148 -18.07 9.58 -7.98
CA LEU A 148 -18.25 10.05 -9.36
C LEU A 148 -17.02 10.80 -9.86
N LEU A 149 -16.46 11.72 -9.07
CA LEU A 149 -15.24 12.44 -9.42
C LEU A 149 -14.04 11.47 -9.58
N GLY A 150 -13.93 10.47 -8.70
CA GLY A 150 -12.94 9.40 -8.80
C GLY A 150 -13.08 8.59 -10.10
N GLY A 151 -14.29 8.13 -10.41
CA GLY A 151 -14.59 7.38 -11.63
C GLY A 151 -14.31 8.18 -12.91
N LEU A 152 -14.67 9.46 -12.96
CA LEU A 152 -14.40 10.36 -14.09
C LEU A 152 -12.90 10.57 -14.31
N ARG A 153 -12.12 10.80 -13.23
CA ARG A 153 -10.66 10.95 -13.31
C ARG A 153 -9.99 9.67 -13.79
N SER A 154 -10.38 8.51 -13.25
CA SER A 154 -9.87 7.20 -13.69
C SER A 154 -10.10 6.99 -15.17
N THR A 155 -11.33 7.26 -15.62
CA THR A 155 -11.73 7.08 -17.02
C THR A 155 -10.96 7.96 -17.96
N ALA A 156 -10.83 9.25 -17.65
CA ALA A 156 -10.04 10.19 -18.45
C ALA A 156 -8.57 9.76 -18.56
N GLN A 157 -8.02 9.22 -17.47
CA GLN A 157 -6.68 8.65 -17.44
C GLN A 157 -6.59 7.41 -18.34
N VAL A 158 -7.41 6.38 -18.11
CA VAL A 158 -7.30 5.10 -18.83
C VAL A 158 -7.45 5.32 -20.33
N ILE A 159 -8.47 6.08 -20.76
CA ILE A 159 -8.68 6.40 -22.19
C ILE A 159 -7.48 7.12 -22.81
N SER A 160 -6.87 8.08 -22.10
CA SER A 160 -5.73 8.85 -22.63
C SER A 160 -4.51 7.96 -22.88
N TYR A 161 -4.27 6.99 -22.00
CA TYR A 161 -3.12 6.08 -22.10
C TYR A 161 -3.40 4.88 -23.00
N GLU A 162 -4.66 4.50 -23.18
CA GLU A 162 -5.11 3.52 -24.16
C GLU A 162 -4.79 3.97 -25.59
N ILE A 163 -4.99 5.26 -25.91
CA ILE A 163 -4.63 5.83 -27.23
C ILE A 163 -3.11 5.73 -27.47
N ALA A 164 -2.29 6.13 -26.49
CA ALA A 164 -0.83 6.04 -26.60
C ALA A 164 -0.36 4.57 -26.74
N MET A 165 -1.00 3.65 -26.03
CA MET A 165 -0.76 2.21 -26.12
C MET A 165 -1.11 1.66 -27.51
N ALA A 166 -2.27 2.03 -28.07
CA ALA A 166 -2.70 1.59 -29.40
C ALA A 166 -1.73 2.06 -30.51
N LEU A 167 -1.20 3.29 -30.42
CA LEU A 167 -0.19 3.80 -31.34
C LEU A 167 1.11 2.98 -31.28
N CYS A 168 1.49 2.48 -30.10
CA CYS A 168 2.66 1.59 -29.98
C CYS A 168 2.47 0.27 -30.72
N PHE A 169 1.24 -0.26 -30.75
CA PHE A 169 0.93 -1.51 -31.47
C PHE A 169 0.97 -1.34 -32.98
N ALA A 170 0.64 -0.16 -33.51
CA ALA A 170 0.73 0.10 -34.95
C ALA A 170 2.13 -0.17 -35.50
N ALA A 171 3.19 0.22 -34.77
CA ALA A 171 4.57 -0.09 -35.15
C ALA A 171 4.86 -1.61 -35.16
N VAL A 172 4.28 -2.35 -34.22
CA VAL A 172 4.40 -3.82 -34.15
C VAL A 172 3.68 -4.49 -35.33
N PHE A 173 2.50 -3.99 -35.72
CA PHE A 173 1.74 -4.51 -36.86
C PHE A 173 2.48 -4.28 -38.19
N LEU A 174 3.10 -3.12 -38.37
CA LEU A 174 3.90 -2.81 -39.55
C LEU A 174 5.09 -3.76 -39.73
N LEU A 175 5.74 -4.14 -38.63
CA LEU A 175 6.90 -5.04 -38.67
C LEU A 175 6.48 -6.52 -38.80
N SER A 176 5.42 -6.94 -38.11
CA SER A 176 4.96 -8.34 -38.10
C SER A 176 4.08 -8.71 -39.29
N GLY A 177 3.45 -7.75 -39.96
CA GLY A 177 2.53 -7.98 -41.08
C GLY A 177 1.20 -8.64 -40.68
N THR A 178 0.89 -8.74 -39.37
CA THR A 178 -0.32 -9.40 -38.86
C THR A 178 -0.77 -8.81 -37.53
N MET A 179 -2.07 -8.90 -37.25
CA MET A 179 -2.67 -8.52 -35.95
C MET A 179 -3.03 -9.73 -35.09
N ALA A 180 -2.76 -10.95 -35.57
CA ALA A 180 -2.95 -12.19 -34.82
C ALA A 180 -1.79 -12.39 -33.83
N THR A 181 -2.11 -12.65 -32.57
CA THR A 181 -1.11 -12.79 -31.49
C THR A 181 -0.16 -13.96 -31.74
N SER A 182 -0.66 -15.08 -32.28
CA SER A 182 0.18 -16.23 -32.63
C SER A 182 1.12 -15.92 -33.81
N GLY A 183 0.67 -15.08 -34.75
CA GLY A 183 1.45 -14.63 -35.90
C GLY A 183 2.57 -13.67 -35.49
N ILE A 184 2.28 -12.74 -34.57
CA ILE A 184 3.27 -11.81 -34.02
C ILE A 184 4.39 -12.57 -33.32
N VAL A 185 4.07 -13.55 -32.46
CA VAL A 185 5.11 -14.33 -31.76
C VAL A 185 5.98 -15.12 -32.74
N LYS A 186 5.40 -15.69 -33.81
CA LYS A 186 6.17 -16.38 -34.86
C LYS A 186 7.10 -15.44 -35.63
N ALA A 187 6.68 -14.20 -35.87
CA ALA A 187 7.49 -13.19 -36.55
C ALA A 187 8.70 -12.73 -35.71
N GLN A 188 8.68 -12.96 -34.39
CA GLN A 188 9.77 -12.66 -33.46
C GLN A 188 10.81 -13.79 -33.34
N ASN A 189 10.76 -14.79 -34.22
CA ASN A 189 11.74 -15.87 -34.23
C ASN A 189 13.10 -15.34 -34.74
N GLY A 190 14.09 -15.26 -33.84
CA GLY A 190 15.43 -14.72 -34.10
C GLY A 190 15.72 -13.48 -33.24
N THR A 191 15.01 -12.38 -33.48
CA THR A 191 15.19 -11.11 -32.74
C THR A 191 13.91 -10.64 -32.09
N TRP A 192 13.98 -10.29 -30.82
CA TRP A 192 12.85 -9.70 -30.09
C TRP A 192 12.58 -8.27 -30.53
N TYR A 193 11.31 -7.90 -30.54
CA TYR A 193 10.89 -6.57 -30.97
C TYR A 193 11.28 -5.47 -29.99
N VAL A 194 11.62 -5.79 -28.73
CA VAL A 194 12.17 -4.80 -27.80
C VAL A 194 13.44 -4.12 -28.34
N PHE A 195 14.28 -4.86 -29.08
CA PHE A 195 15.52 -4.31 -29.64
C PHE A 195 15.29 -3.47 -30.91
N LEU A 196 14.22 -3.78 -31.66
CA LEU A 196 13.89 -3.09 -32.91
C LEU A 196 12.97 -1.89 -32.68
N LEU A 197 12.05 -2.00 -31.72
CA LEU A 197 10.98 -1.03 -31.43
C LEU A 197 11.10 -0.51 -30.00
N LEU A 198 12.32 -0.13 -29.59
CA LEU A 198 12.59 0.35 -28.24
C LEU A 198 11.71 1.53 -27.82
N PRO A 199 11.48 2.58 -28.65
CA PRO A 199 10.57 3.67 -28.28
C PRO A 199 9.14 3.20 -28.05
N SER A 200 8.62 2.32 -28.91
CA SER A 200 7.28 1.73 -28.73
C SER A 200 7.20 0.96 -27.41
N PHE A 201 8.24 0.20 -27.06
CA PHE A 201 8.26 -0.52 -25.79
C PHE A 201 8.29 0.41 -24.58
N LEU A 202 9.11 1.47 -24.60
CA LEU A 202 9.18 2.43 -23.49
C LEU A 202 7.86 3.18 -23.30
N ILE A 203 7.24 3.64 -24.38
CA ILE A 203 5.93 4.31 -24.31
C ILE A 203 4.87 3.33 -23.83
N TYR A 204 4.87 2.10 -24.35
CA TYR A 204 3.99 1.03 -23.88
C TYR A 204 4.17 0.73 -22.38
N ALA A 205 5.41 0.65 -21.89
CA ALA A 205 5.71 0.40 -20.49
C ALA A 205 5.19 1.50 -19.56
N VAL A 206 5.17 2.75 -20.01
CA VAL A 206 4.53 3.85 -19.26
C VAL A 206 3.01 3.76 -19.36
N SER A 207 2.48 3.53 -20.57
CA SER A 207 1.03 3.46 -20.79
C SER A 207 0.35 2.29 -20.09
N MET A 208 0.99 1.13 -19.99
CA MET A 208 0.42 -0.02 -19.27
C MET A 208 0.27 0.24 -17.77
N VAL A 209 1.10 1.11 -17.19
CA VAL A 209 0.95 1.54 -15.78
C VAL A 209 -0.20 2.53 -15.65
N GLY A 210 -0.36 3.44 -16.62
CA GLY A 210 -1.50 4.35 -16.68
C GLY A 210 -2.84 3.62 -16.83
N GLU A 211 -2.88 2.58 -17.67
CA GLU A 211 -4.04 1.73 -17.94
C GLU A 211 -4.54 0.99 -16.69
N THR A 212 -3.62 0.52 -15.85
CA THR A 212 -3.94 -0.29 -14.66
C THR A 212 -4.23 0.55 -13.42
N ASN A 213 -4.24 1.88 -13.53
CA ASN A 213 -4.45 2.83 -12.43
C ASN A 213 -3.58 2.56 -11.18
N ARG A 214 -2.37 2.02 -11.35
CA ARG A 214 -1.48 1.69 -10.22
C ARG A 214 -0.45 2.76 -9.92
N ALA A 215 -0.02 2.81 -8.66
CA ALA A 215 1.00 3.73 -8.18
C ALA A 215 2.27 3.59 -9.04
N PRO A 216 2.83 4.69 -9.56
CA PRO A 216 2.63 6.10 -9.18
C PRO A 216 1.41 6.84 -9.80
N PHE A 217 0.67 6.19 -10.70
CA PHE A 217 -0.45 6.77 -11.45
C PHE A 217 -1.82 6.40 -10.87
N ASP A 218 -1.86 6.11 -9.59
CA ASP A 218 -3.06 5.77 -8.85
C ASP A 218 -3.75 7.03 -8.32
N LEU A 219 -4.30 7.80 -9.27
CA LEU A 219 -5.01 9.05 -9.04
C LEU A 219 -6.44 8.87 -8.53
N PRO A 220 -7.18 7.82 -8.92
CA PRO A 220 -8.55 7.59 -8.44
C PRO A 220 -8.61 6.91 -7.07
N GLU A 221 -7.70 6.00 -6.71
CA GLU A 221 -7.71 5.25 -5.44
C GLU A 221 -6.99 6.02 -4.31
N ALA A 222 -6.34 7.15 -4.62
CA ALA A 222 -5.50 7.89 -3.68
C ALA A 222 -6.26 8.25 -2.38
N GLU A 223 -5.92 7.54 -1.29
CA GLU A 223 -6.50 7.73 0.04
C GLU A 223 -6.39 9.19 0.55
N GLY A 224 -5.31 9.88 0.16
CA GLY A 224 -5.06 11.28 0.54
C GLY A 224 -5.85 12.33 -0.25
N GLU A 225 -6.54 11.96 -1.34
CA GLU A 225 -7.39 12.88 -2.12
C GLU A 225 -8.85 12.44 -2.11
N LEU A 226 -9.16 11.25 -2.63
CA LEU A 226 -10.53 10.79 -2.89
C LEU A 226 -10.93 9.53 -2.11
N VAL A 227 -10.16 9.16 -1.08
CA VAL A 227 -10.52 8.11 -0.09
C VAL A 227 -10.92 6.77 -0.75
N GLY A 228 -10.37 6.43 -1.92
CA GLY A 228 -10.66 5.17 -2.63
C GLY A 228 -11.56 5.28 -3.87
N GLY A 229 -11.93 6.49 -4.32
CA GLY A 229 -12.49 6.72 -5.66
C GLY A 229 -13.83 6.01 -5.90
N PHE A 230 -13.91 5.19 -6.95
CA PHE A 230 -15.15 4.48 -7.31
C PHE A 230 -15.43 3.24 -6.44
N HIS A 231 -14.52 2.86 -5.53
CA HIS A 231 -14.69 1.71 -4.64
C HIS A 231 -15.40 2.03 -3.33
N THR A 232 -15.54 3.30 -2.95
CA THR A 232 -15.91 3.72 -1.59
C THR A 232 -17.23 3.13 -1.08
N GLU A 233 -18.23 3.01 -1.95
CA GLU A 233 -19.57 2.51 -1.59
C GLU A 233 -19.68 0.97 -1.69
N TYR A 234 -18.66 0.28 -2.20
CA TYR A 234 -18.70 -1.16 -2.44
C TYR A 234 -18.15 -1.94 -1.24
N SER A 235 -18.89 -2.96 -0.82
CA SER A 235 -18.49 -3.92 0.23
C SER A 235 -18.36 -5.34 -0.34
N SER A 236 -17.80 -6.24 0.48
CA SER A 236 -17.83 -7.69 0.27
C SER A 236 -17.34 -8.13 -1.12
N LEU A 237 -18.06 -9.02 -1.80
CA LEU A 237 -17.73 -9.58 -3.10
C LEU A 237 -17.70 -8.54 -4.22
N LYS A 238 -18.57 -7.51 -4.21
CA LYS A 238 -18.59 -6.50 -5.27
C LYS A 238 -17.30 -5.67 -5.28
N PHE A 239 -16.79 -5.31 -4.10
CA PHE A 239 -15.47 -4.69 -3.95
C PHE A 239 -14.37 -5.64 -4.43
N ALA A 240 -14.41 -6.91 -3.99
CA ALA A 240 -13.42 -7.91 -4.38
C ALA A 240 -13.38 -8.13 -5.91
N MET A 241 -14.50 -8.02 -6.62
CA MET A 241 -14.55 -8.14 -8.08
C MET A 241 -13.82 -7.01 -8.80
N PHE A 242 -13.92 -5.76 -8.33
CA PHE A 242 -13.14 -4.66 -8.92
C PHE A 242 -11.64 -4.86 -8.69
N MET A 243 -11.24 -5.16 -7.45
CA MET A 243 -9.84 -5.43 -7.15
C MET A 243 -9.33 -6.62 -7.99
N MET A 244 -10.13 -7.68 -8.11
CA MET A 244 -9.78 -8.83 -8.96
C MET A 244 -9.61 -8.41 -10.42
N ALA A 245 -10.54 -7.61 -10.97
CA ALA A 245 -10.47 -7.11 -12.34
C ALA A 245 -9.20 -6.28 -12.59
N GLU A 246 -8.82 -5.40 -11.67
CA GLU A 246 -7.59 -4.61 -11.77
C GLU A 246 -6.34 -5.49 -11.80
N TYR A 247 -6.21 -6.45 -10.88
CA TYR A 247 -5.05 -7.35 -10.86
C TYR A 247 -5.02 -8.29 -12.07
N ILE A 248 -6.19 -8.73 -12.57
CA ILE A 248 -6.27 -9.47 -13.82
C ILE A 248 -5.83 -8.58 -14.98
N ASN A 249 -6.25 -7.31 -15.04
CA ASN A 249 -5.82 -6.39 -16.07
C ASN A 249 -4.31 -6.15 -16.03
N MET A 250 -3.71 -6.05 -14.83
CA MET A 250 -2.24 -6.01 -14.66
C MET A 250 -1.56 -7.25 -15.25
N ALA A 251 -2.11 -8.44 -15.05
CA ALA A 251 -1.61 -9.66 -15.66
C ALA A 251 -1.80 -9.66 -17.19
N THR A 252 -2.93 -9.15 -17.69
CA THR A 252 -3.25 -9.04 -19.11
C THR A 252 -2.28 -8.09 -19.84
N VAL A 253 -2.04 -6.89 -19.32
CA VAL A 253 -1.08 -5.96 -19.94
C VAL A 253 0.36 -6.47 -19.84
N SER A 254 0.73 -7.14 -18.74
CA SER A 254 2.04 -7.80 -18.60
C SER A 254 2.23 -8.94 -19.61
N ALA A 255 1.17 -9.72 -19.82
CA ALA A 255 1.13 -10.78 -20.82
C ALA A 255 1.23 -10.20 -22.24
N LEU A 256 0.57 -9.07 -22.51
CA LEU A 256 0.62 -8.40 -23.80
C LEU A 256 1.99 -7.77 -24.09
N ALA A 257 2.65 -7.20 -23.07
CA ALA A 257 4.06 -6.78 -23.15
C ALA A 257 4.96 -7.95 -23.60
N THR A 258 4.72 -9.11 -22.98
CA THR A 258 5.47 -10.33 -23.23
C THR A 258 5.25 -10.85 -24.65
N THR A 259 4.00 -10.88 -25.12
CA THR A 259 3.64 -11.38 -26.46
C THR A 259 4.09 -10.45 -27.58
N LEU A 260 4.02 -9.13 -27.40
CA LEU A 260 4.34 -8.18 -28.47
C LEU A 260 5.84 -7.83 -28.54
N PHE A 261 6.53 -7.70 -27.41
CA PHE A 261 7.91 -7.18 -27.40
C PHE A 261 8.97 -8.23 -27.05
N PHE A 262 8.66 -9.20 -26.18
CA PHE A 262 9.62 -10.16 -25.63
C PHE A 262 9.51 -11.57 -26.23
N GLY A 263 8.97 -11.70 -27.46
CA GLY A 263 8.92 -12.98 -28.17
C GLY A 263 7.97 -14.01 -27.57
N GLY A 264 6.97 -13.60 -26.77
CA GLY A 264 5.98 -14.49 -26.18
C GLY A 264 6.61 -15.62 -25.36
N TRP A 265 6.28 -16.86 -25.72
CA TRP A 265 6.75 -18.07 -25.04
C TRP A 265 8.17 -18.51 -25.44
N HIS A 266 8.84 -17.83 -26.39
CA HIS A 266 10.21 -18.17 -26.76
C HIS A 266 11.18 -17.96 -25.60
N ALA A 267 12.13 -18.88 -25.40
CA ALA A 267 13.12 -18.80 -24.34
C ALA A 267 13.99 -17.52 -24.44
N PRO A 268 14.37 -16.91 -23.30
CA PRO A 268 15.32 -15.80 -23.27
C PRO A 268 16.72 -16.23 -23.73
N PHE A 269 17.45 -15.32 -24.37
CA PHE A 269 18.88 -15.50 -24.61
C PHE A 269 19.62 -15.52 -23.26
N PRO A 270 20.54 -16.46 -22.97
CA PRO A 270 21.16 -17.47 -23.85
C PRO A 270 20.50 -18.86 -23.81
N ILE A 271 19.46 -19.08 -22.99
CA ILE A 271 18.81 -20.38 -22.79
C ILE A 271 18.11 -20.88 -24.07
N SER A 272 17.79 -19.96 -24.99
CA SER A 272 17.29 -20.26 -26.34
C SER A 272 18.23 -21.12 -27.20
N LEU A 273 19.51 -21.23 -26.84
CA LEU A 273 20.49 -22.09 -27.53
C LEU A 273 20.29 -23.58 -27.23
N TRP A 274 19.57 -23.92 -26.15
CA TRP A 274 19.24 -25.31 -25.83
C TRP A 274 18.09 -25.81 -26.72
N ALA A 275 18.34 -26.88 -27.50
CA ALA A 275 17.39 -27.42 -28.47
C ALA A 275 16.03 -27.84 -27.87
N GLY A 276 15.96 -28.12 -26.56
CA GLY A 276 14.73 -28.45 -25.83
C GLY A 276 13.96 -27.25 -25.26
N ALA A 277 14.55 -26.05 -25.21
CA ALA A 277 14.00 -24.92 -24.47
C ALA A 277 12.66 -24.40 -25.04
N ASN A 278 12.44 -24.58 -26.34
CA ASN A 278 11.26 -24.10 -27.07
C ASN A 278 10.26 -25.22 -27.42
N SER A 279 10.43 -26.43 -26.90
CA SER A 279 9.57 -27.58 -27.21
C SER A 279 8.86 -28.13 -25.96
N GLY A 280 7.69 -28.73 -26.17
CA GLY A 280 6.87 -29.28 -25.10
C GLY A 280 6.26 -28.21 -24.19
N TRP A 281 6.32 -28.45 -22.87
CA TRP A 281 5.71 -27.59 -21.85
C TRP A 281 6.64 -26.51 -21.29
N TRP A 282 7.94 -26.56 -21.57
CA TRP A 282 8.92 -25.55 -21.13
C TRP A 282 8.57 -24.11 -21.51
N PRO A 283 8.04 -23.83 -22.72
CA PRO A 283 7.68 -22.48 -23.11
C PRO A 283 6.63 -21.79 -22.23
N LEU A 284 5.74 -22.58 -21.61
CA LEU A 284 4.78 -22.05 -20.64
C LEU A 284 5.49 -21.44 -19.43
N LEU A 285 6.58 -22.06 -18.96
CA LEU A 285 7.37 -21.53 -17.85
C LEU A 285 8.06 -20.22 -18.22
N TRP A 286 8.61 -20.11 -19.45
CA TRP A 286 9.22 -18.86 -19.92
C TRP A 286 8.20 -17.75 -20.04
N PHE A 287 7.01 -18.05 -20.56
CA PHE A 287 5.91 -17.10 -20.65
C PHE A 287 5.52 -16.59 -19.26
N ILE A 288 5.23 -17.50 -18.33
CA ILE A 288 4.85 -17.17 -16.95
C ILE A 288 5.97 -16.36 -16.27
N ALA A 289 7.23 -16.76 -16.40
CA ALA A 289 8.35 -16.05 -15.79
C ALA A 289 8.47 -14.60 -16.28
N LYS A 290 8.26 -14.36 -17.59
CA LYS A 290 8.26 -13.00 -18.15
C LYS A 290 7.07 -12.17 -17.66
N VAL A 291 5.87 -12.74 -17.63
CA VAL A 291 4.69 -12.06 -17.05
C VAL A 291 4.95 -11.68 -15.59
N TRP A 292 5.48 -12.59 -14.78
CA TRP A 292 5.84 -12.32 -13.38
C TRP A 292 6.96 -11.30 -13.23
N THR A 293 7.88 -11.19 -14.20
CA THR A 293 8.90 -10.14 -14.22
C THR A 293 8.24 -8.77 -14.38
N PHE A 294 7.26 -8.62 -15.27
CA PHE A 294 6.50 -7.38 -15.41
C PHE A 294 5.63 -7.07 -14.19
N LEU A 295 5.00 -8.08 -13.57
CA LEU A 295 4.31 -7.92 -12.29
C LEU A 295 5.26 -7.46 -11.19
N PHE A 296 6.49 -7.98 -11.14
CA PHE A 296 7.53 -7.48 -10.22
C PHE A 296 7.88 -6.02 -10.50
N VAL A 297 7.98 -5.61 -11.77
CA VAL A 297 8.20 -4.20 -12.14
C VAL A 297 7.06 -3.31 -11.63
N PHE A 298 5.79 -3.73 -11.73
CA PHE A 298 4.67 -2.98 -11.13
C PHE A 298 4.84 -2.77 -9.62
N VAL A 299 5.17 -3.82 -8.89
CA VAL A 299 5.42 -3.76 -7.45
C VAL A 299 6.62 -2.86 -7.13
N TRP A 300 7.66 -2.92 -7.96
CA TRP A 300 8.86 -2.10 -7.80
C TRP A 300 8.59 -0.63 -8.05
N LEU A 301 7.80 -0.28 -9.08
CA LEU A 301 7.35 1.09 -9.34
C LEU A 301 6.58 1.66 -8.16
N ARG A 302 5.66 0.87 -7.57
CA ARG A 302 4.91 1.26 -6.36
C ARG A 302 5.81 1.54 -5.16
N GLY A 303 6.86 0.75 -4.96
CA GLY A 303 7.79 0.91 -3.84
C GLY A 303 8.82 2.03 -4.01
N THR A 304 8.96 2.59 -5.21
CA THR A 304 10.04 3.54 -5.58
C THR A 304 9.55 4.94 -5.89
N LEU A 305 8.49 5.06 -6.68
CA LEU A 305 8.09 6.32 -7.26
C LEU A 305 7.02 7.03 -6.40
N PRO A 306 7.15 8.35 -6.19
CA PRO A 306 6.07 9.12 -5.60
C PRO A 306 4.88 9.22 -6.55
N ARG A 307 3.69 9.47 -5.99
CA ARG A 307 2.48 9.72 -6.80
C ARG A 307 2.63 11.00 -7.61
N LEU A 308 2.19 10.96 -8.86
CA LEU A 308 2.15 12.14 -9.73
C LEU A 308 0.78 12.80 -9.70
N ARG A 309 0.76 14.13 -9.77
CA ARG A 309 -0.49 14.90 -9.82
C ARG A 309 -1.20 14.70 -11.16
N TYR A 310 -2.54 14.75 -11.14
CA TYR A 310 -3.41 14.53 -12.33
C TYR A 310 -2.97 15.36 -13.54
N ASP A 311 -2.72 16.66 -13.33
CA ASP A 311 -2.34 17.57 -14.41
C ASP A 311 -1.00 17.21 -15.05
N GLN A 312 -0.01 16.83 -14.25
CA GLN A 312 1.32 16.44 -14.74
C GLN A 312 1.24 15.13 -15.54
N PHE A 313 0.45 14.20 -15.03
CA PHE A 313 0.22 12.92 -15.66
C PHE A 313 -0.54 13.05 -16.99
N MET A 314 -1.57 13.89 -17.07
CA MET A 314 -2.27 14.15 -18.33
C MET A 314 -1.38 14.86 -19.36
N ASN A 315 -0.54 15.80 -18.90
CA ASN A 315 0.43 16.46 -19.77
C ASN A 315 1.48 15.47 -20.32
N LEU A 316 1.93 14.49 -19.53
CA LEU A 316 2.86 13.46 -19.99
C LEU A 316 2.28 12.66 -21.17
N GLY A 317 1.04 12.17 -21.03
CA GLY A 317 0.36 11.43 -22.10
C GLY A 317 0.16 12.27 -23.37
N TRP A 318 -0.50 13.42 -23.24
CA TRP A 318 -0.94 14.22 -24.39
C TRP A 318 0.17 15.04 -25.06
N LYS A 319 1.12 15.59 -24.30
CA LYS A 319 2.18 16.45 -24.85
C LYS A 319 3.45 15.70 -25.22
N LEU A 320 3.71 14.52 -24.62
CA LEU A 320 4.94 13.77 -24.87
C LEU A 320 4.67 12.41 -25.52
N LEU A 321 3.93 11.52 -24.87
CA LEU A 321 3.83 10.12 -25.33
C LEU A 321 3.12 9.98 -26.68
N ILE A 322 1.95 10.61 -26.85
CA ILE A 322 1.18 10.52 -28.10
C ILE A 322 1.97 11.09 -29.28
N PRO A 323 2.49 12.34 -29.25
CA PRO A 323 3.25 12.89 -30.39
C PRO A 323 4.50 12.08 -30.74
N VAL A 324 5.25 11.61 -29.73
CA VAL A 324 6.46 10.81 -29.97
C VAL A 324 6.10 9.45 -30.57
N SER A 325 5.04 8.79 -30.08
CA SER A 325 4.58 7.52 -30.64
C SER A 325 4.13 7.66 -32.10
N LEU A 326 3.43 8.74 -32.45
CA LEU A 326 2.99 9.01 -33.81
C LEU A 326 4.19 9.23 -34.75
N ALA A 327 5.14 10.06 -34.34
CA ALA A 327 6.37 10.29 -35.10
C ALA A 327 7.17 8.98 -35.29
N TRP A 328 7.22 8.13 -34.26
CA TRP A 328 7.90 6.85 -34.33
C TRP A 328 7.20 5.88 -35.29
N VAL A 329 5.87 5.78 -35.27
CA VAL A 329 5.11 4.95 -36.24
C VAL A 329 5.37 5.41 -37.68
N MET A 330 5.38 6.72 -37.94
CA MET A 330 5.71 7.26 -39.27
C MET A 330 7.13 6.93 -39.71
N PHE A 331 8.08 6.95 -38.78
CA PHE A 331 9.47 6.56 -39.05
C PHE A 331 9.57 5.07 -39.39
N VAL A 332 8.94 4.19 -38.60
CA VAL A 332 8.88 2.74 -38.86
C VAL A 332 8.23 2.44 -40.21
N ALA A 333 7.10 3.09 -40.52
CA ALA A 333 6.42 2.94 -41.80
C ALA A 333 7.31 3.33 -42.99
N THR A 334 8.06 4.42 -42.86
CA THR A 334 8.96 4.91 -43.91
C THR A 334 10.11 3.93 -44.15
N LEU A 335 10.73 3.40 -43.08
CA LEU A 335 11.77 2.38 -43.19
C LEU A 335 11.24 1.10 -43.85
N LYS A 336 9.99 0.72 -43.55
CA LYS A 336 9.37 -0.46 -44.16
C LYS A 336 9.18 -0.28 -45.66
N VAL A 337 8.68 0.88 -46.10
CA VAL A 337 8.52 1.20 -47.53
C VAL A 337 9.87 1.28 -48.25
N LEU A 338 10.92 1.80 -47.62
CA LEU A 338 12.26 1.84 -48.20
C LEU A 338 12.85 0.43 -48.39
N GLN A 339 12.57 -0.48 -47.46
CA GLN A 339 12.95 -1.88 -47.59
C GLN A 339 12.23 -2.55 -48.77
N ASP A 340 10.93 -2.33 -48.92
CA ASP A 340 10.16 -2.88 -50.04
C ASP A 340 10.70 -2.38 -51.40
N ASN A 341 11.34 -1.20 -51.43
CA ASN A 341 12.02 -0.64 -52.59
C ASN A 341 13.50 -1.08 -52.75
N GLY A 342 13.96 -2.08 -51.97
CA GLY A 342 15.28 -2.71 -52.11
C GLY A 342 16.40 -2.13 -51.23
N ALA A 343 16.11 -1.21 -50.31
CA ALA A 343 17.10 -0.70 -49.37
C ALA A 343 17.13 -1.53 -48.06
N HIS A 344 18.15 -2.38 -47.88
CA HIS A 344 18.32 -3.21 -46.67
C HIS A 344 18.87 -2.42 -45.46
N ILE A 345 18.30 -1.26 -45.15
CA ILE A 345 18.69 -0.40 -44.02
C ILE A 345 17.71 -0.45 -42.83
N GLU A 346 16.68 -1.29 -42.91
CA GLU A 346 15.62 -1.37 -41.89
C GLU A 346 16.11 -1.72 -40.49
N THR A 347 16.85 -2.82 -40.31
CA THR A 347 17.32 -3.27 -38.99
C THR A 347 18.26 -2.26 -38.33
N PRO A 348 19.34 -1.77 -39.00
CA PRO A 348 20.19 -0.76 -38.39
C PRO A 348 19.45 0.58 -38.21
N GLY A 349 18.55 0.96 -39.12
CA GLY A 349 17.74 2.18 -39.03
C GLY A 349 16.79 2.17 -37.84
N LEU A 350 16.13 1.03 -37.59
CA LEU A 350 15.23 0.83 -36.44
C LEU A 350 16.00 0.86 -35.11
N VAL A 351 17.17 0.21 -35.04
CA VAL A 351 17.99 0.19 -33.83
C VAL A 351 18.56 1.58 -33.53
N ILE A 352 19.21 2.23 -34.50
CA ILE A 352 19.83 3.54 -34.31
C ILE A 352 18.76 4.61 -34.07
N GLY A 353 17.73 4.66 -34.92
CA GLY A 353 16.60 5.57 -34.74
C GLY A 353 15.90 5.34 -33.41
N GLY A 354 15.75 4.07 -33.01
CA GLY A 354 15.16 3.69 -31.73
C GLY A 354 15.95 4.20 -30.54
N ILE A 355 17.28 4.05 -30.56
CA ILE A 355 18.17 4.57 -29.50
C ILE A 355 18.11 6.10 -29.44
N VAL A 356 18.14 6.79 -30.58
CA VAL A 356 18.09 8.26 -30.63
C VAL A 356 16.76 8.78 -30.08
N VAL A 357 15.64 8.21 -30.52
CA VAL A 357 14.31 8.62 -30.04
C VAL A 357 14.12 8.28 -28.57
N ALA A 358 14.59 7.11 -28.12
CA ALA A 358 14.56 6.73 -26.70
C ALA A 358 15.41 7.67 -25.83
N ALA A 359 16.61 8.04 -26.27
CA ALA A 359 17.47 8.98 -25.56
C ALA A 359 16.87 10.40 -25.52
N MET A 360 16.25 10.84 -26.62
CA MET A 360 15.51 12.10 -26.68
C MET A 360 14.33 12.10 -25.72
N LEU A 361 13.53 11.03 -25.69
CA LEU A 361 12.40 10.87 -24.79
C LEU A 361 12.86 10.91 -23.33
N LEU A 362 13.93 10.17 -22.99
CA LEU A 362 14.49 10.17 -21.63
C LEU A 362 15.02 11.56 -21.23
N GLY A 363 15.72 12.25 -22.14
CA GLY A 363 16.21 13.61 -21.90
C GLY A 363 15.09 14.63 -21.67
N LEU A 364 13.97 14.51 -22.41
CA LEU A 364 12.79 15.36 -22.23
C LEU A 364 12.12 15.11 -20.86
N VAL A 365 12.00 13.86 -20.43
CA VAL A 365 11.44 13.50 -19.12
C VAL A 365 12.31 14.04 -17.99
N ILE A 366 13.64 13.86 -18.08
CA ILE A 366 14.58 14.36 -17.07
C ILE A 366 14.51 15.89 -16.99
N ARG A 367 14.52 16.59 -18.13
CA ARG A 367 14.41 18.05 -18.17
C ARG A 367 13.10 18.56 -17.57
N ALA A 368 11.99 17.88 -17.83
CA ALA A 368 10.69 18.22 -17.24
C ALA A 368 10.70 18.06 -15.70
N GLY A 369 11.37 17.04 -15.17
CA GLY A 369 11.55 16.85 -13.73
C GLY A 369 12.39 17.96 -13.07
N HIS A 370 13.44 18.44 -13.74
CA HIS A 370 14.32 19.49 -13.21
C HIS A 370 13.70 20.89 -13.28
N ALA A 371 12.78 21.16 -14.21
CA ALA A 371 12.12 22.45 -14.33
C ALA A 371 11.22 22.81 -13.13
N GLY A 372 10.87 21.83 -12.29
CA GLY A 372 10.12 22.06 -11.05
C GLY A 372 10.94 22.67 -9.91
N ASP A 373 12.27 22.50 -9.93
CA ASP A 373 13.16 22.88 -8.83
C ASP A 373 13.56 24.37 -8.84
N ASP A 374 13.33 25.07 -9.96
CA ASP A 374 13.58 26.51 -10.06
C ASP A 374 12.53 27.38 -9.34
N ARG A 375 11.37 26.82 -8.95
CA ARG A 375 10.37 27.53 -8.14
C ARG A 375 10.73 27.63 -6.66
N THR A 376 11.62 26.76 -6.17
CA THR A 376 12.10 26.75 -4.77
C THR A 376 13.18 27.82 -4.50
N LYS A 377 13.58 28.59 -5.51
CA LYS A 377 14.50 29.74 -5.39
C LYS A 377 13.79 31.06 -5.08
N ALA A 378 12.51 31.06 -4.74
CA ALA A 378 11.91 32.22 -4.11
C ALA A 378 12.57 32.40 -2.73
N ALA A 379 13.36 33.47 -2.57
CA ALA A 379 13.96 33.81 -1.29
C ALA A 379 12.86 33.87 -0.21
N PRO A 380 13.12 33.37 1.02
CA PRO A 380 12.15 33.51 2.10
C PRO A 380 11.85 35.00 2.28
N ASP A 381 10.56 35.36 2.30
CA ASP A 381 10.15 36.71 2.65
C ASP A 381 10.58 36.98 4.11
N PRO A 382 11.48 37.96 4.34
CA PRO A 382 12.01 38.24 5.67
C PRO A 382 10.95 38.69 6.68
N ASP A 383 9.72 39.00 6.25
CA ASP A 383 8.63 39.43 7.13
C ASP A 383 7.69 38.30 7.60
N SER A 384 7.78 37.10 7.00
CA SER A 384 6.87 35.97 7.31
C SER A 384 7.00 35.41 8.72
N THR A 385 8.09 35.71 9.44
CA THR A 385 8.32 35.30 10.84
C THR A 385 7.60 36.17 11.87
N ARG A 386 6.97 37.29 11.47
CA ARG A 386 6.36 38.22 12.44
C ARG A 386 4.92 37.86 12.82
N GLU A 387 4.17 37.18 11.97
CA GLU A 387 2.70 37.11 12.09
C GLU A 387 2.18 36.05 13.08
N TYR A 388 3.03 35.12 13.56
CA TYR A 388 2.63 34.05 14.50
C TYR A 388 3.46 34.02 15.80
N SER A 389 4.08 35.12 16.20
CA SER A 389 5.05 35.18 17.32
C SER A 389 4.47 35.46 18.72
N GLU A 390 3.15 35.38 18.92
CA GLU A 390 2.52 35.67 20.23
C GLU A 390 2.76 34.59 21.31
N PHE A 391 3.30 33.42 20.95
CA PHE A 391 3.76 32.43 21.93
C PHE A 391 5.29 32.44 22.04
N PRO A 392 5.87 32.42 23.26
CA PRO A 392 7.32 32.35 23.44
C PRO A 392 7.83 30.96 23.07
N VAL A 393 8.04 30.73 21.77
CA VAL A 393 8.76 29.55 21.28
C VAL A 393 10.26 29.79 21.40
N PRO A 394 11.03 28.87 22.01
CA PRO A 394 12.48 28.99 22.06
C PRO A 394 13.06 29.08 20.64
N PRO A 395 14.03 29.98 20.40
CA PRO A 395 14.62 30.14 19.08
C PRO A 395 15.22 28.81 18.63
N MET A 396 14.80 28.33 17.46
CA MET A 396 15.41 27.15 16.87
C MET A 396 16.91 27.41 16.68
N PRO A 397 17.79 26.45 17.04
CA PRO A 397 19.22 26.61 16.80
C PRO A 397 19.43 26.85 15.30
N ALA A 398 20.14 27.95 14.99
CA ALA A 398 20.51 28.34 13.63
C ALA A 398 21.55 27.38 13.05
N ALA A 399 21.20 26.11 12.88
CA ALA A 399 21.96 25.22 12.04
C ALA A 399 21.68 25.64 10.59
N PRO A 400 22.69 26.04 9.80
CA PRO A 400 22.50 26.20 8.38
C PRO A 400 22.03 24.86 7.83
N LEU A 401 20.78 24.79 7.37
CA LEU A 401 20.29 23.67 6.58
C LEU A 401 21.29 23.52 5.43
N ALA A 402 22.08 22.44 5.47
CA ALA A 402 23.07 22.17 4.44
C ALA A 402 22.35 22.22 3.09
N ALA A 403 22.83 23.08 2.19
CA ALA A 403 22.26 23.18 0.85
C ALA A 403 22.21 21.77 0.26
N ALA A 404 21.00 21.34 -0.11
CA ALA A 404 20.82 20.03 -0.70
C ALA A 404 21.80 19.87 -1.88
N PRO A 405 22.52 18.73 -1.98
CA PRO A 405 23.41 18.50 -3.10
C PRO A 405 22.65 18.68 -4.42
N LYS A 406 23.28 19.33 -5.39
CA LYS A 406 22.65 19.55 -6.70
C LYS A 406 22.28 18.22 -7.32
N PRO A 407 21.09 18.11 -7.91
CA PRO A 407 20.62 16.84 -8.42
C PRO A 407 21.53 16.31 -9.53
N GLY A 408 22.05 15.08 -9.35
CA GLY A 408 22.86 14.39 -10.35
C GLY A 408 22.03 13.85 -11.51
N LEU A 409 22.65 13.60 -12.67
CA LEU A 409 21.99 13.08 -13.89
C LEU A 409 21.21 11.77 -13.67
N LEU A 410 21.60 10.99 -12.65
CA LEU A 410 21.00 9.69 -12.30
C LEU A 410 20.08 9.75 -11.08
N GLU A 411 19.78 10.92 -10.52
CA GLU A 411 18.90 11.02 -9.34
C GLU A 411 17.49 10.46 -9.51
N PRO A 412 16.82 10.56 -10.67
CA PRO A 412 15.53 9.89 -10.89
C PRO A 412 15.63 8.36 -10.74
N LEU A 413 16.82 7.79 -10.96
CA LEU A 413 17.13 6.38 -10.77
C LEU A 413 17.65 6.07 -9.35
N GLY A 414 17.96 7.08 -8.55
CA GLY A 414 18.44 6.94 -7.18
C GLY A 414 17.45 6.19 -6.29
N GLY A 415 16.14 6.48 -6.40
CA GLY A 415 15.10 5.74 -5.69
C GLY A 415 15.05 4.25 -6.05
N PHE A 416 15.20 3.92 -7.34
CA PHE A 416 15.28 2.55 -7.82
C PHE A 416 16.52 1.82 -7.28
N MET A 417 17.68 2.48 -7.26
CA MET A 417 18.91 1.91 -6.70
C MET A 417 18.80 1.67 -5.20
N VAL A 418 18.25 2.63 -4.45
CA VAL A 418 18.09 2.49 -2.99
C VAL A 418 17.17 1.30 -2.69
N THR A 419 15.99 1.24 -3.29
CA THR A 419 15.03 0.15 -3.05
C THR A 419 15.54 -1.22 -3.49
N ALA A 420 16.28 -1.31 -4.60
CA ALA A 420 16.94 -2.55 -5.02
C ALA A 420 18.00 -2.98 -3.99
N SER A 421 18.79 -2.03 -3.48
CA SER A 421 19.82 -2.33 -2.48
C SER A 421 19.23 -2.72 -1.13
N THR A 422 18.10 -2.14 -0.71
CA THR A 422 17.47 -2.43 0.58
C THR A 422 16.73 -3.76 0.57
N MET A 423 16.20 -4.19 -0.59
CA MET A 423 15.48 -5.47 -0.72
C MET A 423 16.30 -6.68 -0.25
N PHE A 424 17.63 -6.64 -0.39
CA PHE A 424 18.54 -7.72 0.01
C PHE A 424 19.16 -7.52 1.40
N LYS A 425 18.88 -6.41 2.08
CA LYS A 425 19.37 -6.16 3.44
C LYS A 425 18.47 -6.84 4.47
N LYS A 426 19.06 -7.17 5.63
CA LYS A 426 18.31 -7.75 6.73
C LYS A 426 17.30 -6.73 7.26
N PRO A 427 16.00 -7.08 7.40
CA PRO A 427 14.99 -6.17 7.95
C PRO A 427 15.41 -5.62 9.31
N ASN A 428 15.15 -4.33 9.53
CA ASN A 428 15.39 -3.66 10.81
C ASN A 428 14.18 -3.78 11.76
N THR A 429 13.10 -4.43 11.31
CA THR A 429 11.84 -4.52 12.07
C THR A 429 12.00 -5.32 13.34
N GLU A 430 11.52 -4.71 14.41
CA GLU A 430 11.33 -5.28 15.73
C GLU A 430 10.18 -6.30 15.68
N LEU A 431 10.37 -7.46 16.31
CA LEU A 431 9.39 -8.55 16.34
C LEU A 431 8.27 -8.26 17.35
N TYR A 432 7.59 -7.13 17.23
CA TYR A 432 6.38 -6.84 17.99
C TYR A 432 5.20 -7.68 17.44
N PRO A 433 4.41 -8.37 18.28
CA PRO A 433 4.31 -8.29 19.74
C PRO A 433 5.17 -9.27 20.57
N GLU A 434 5.93 -10.20 19.96
CA GLU A 434 6.69 -11.21 20.73
C GLU A 434 7.86 -10.63 21.52
N VAL A 435 8.53 -9.63 20.97
CA VAL A 435 9.67 -8.97 21.58
C VAL A 435 9.26 -7.54 21.88
N LYS A 436 8.92 -7.29 23.14
CA LYS A 436 8.62 -5.94 23.64
C LYS A 436 9.94 -5.19 23.84
N THR A 437 10.05 -4.03 23.21
CA THR A 437 11.18 -3.13 23.42
C THR A 437 10.92 -2.25 24.64
N PRO A 438 11.93 -2.03 25.50
CA PRO A 438 11.80 -1.06 26.57
C PRO A 438 11.55 0.33 25.94
N THR A 439 10.46 0.98 26.33
CA THR A 439 10.16 2.34 25.87
C THR A 439 11.15 3.34 26.47
N ALA A 440 11.32 4.49 25.81
CA ALA A 440 12.20 5.53 26.34
C ALA A 440 11.73 6.01 27.73
N PRO A 441 12.61 6.43 28.66
CA PRO A 441 12.21 6.87 30.00
C PRO A 441 11.20 8.04 30.03
N ARG A 442 11.12 8.81 28.94
CA ARG A 442 10.18 9.93 28.78
C ARG A 442 8.84 9.54 28.13
N TYR A 443 8.64 8.26 27.84
CA TYR A 443 7.43 7.79 27.17
C TYR A 443 6.24 7.93 28.12
N HIS A 444 5.13 8.46 27.59
CA HIS A 444 3.89 8.63 28.32
C HIS A 444 2.98 7.43 28.04
N GLY A 445 3.08 6.39 28.86
CA GLY A 445 2.25 5.18 28.79
C GLY A 445 1.02 5.23 29.69
N ARG A 446 0.62 4.07 30.22
CA ARG A 446 -0.51 3.93 31.14
C ARG A 446 -0.32 4.79 32.39
N HIS A 447 -1.36 5.50 32.80
CA HIS A 447 -1.38 6.22 34.06
C HIS A 447 -1.43 5.25 35.24
N GLN A 448 -0.73 5.59 36.31
CA GLN A 448 -0.72 4.86 37.57
C GLN A 448 -0.90 5.82 38.74
N LEU A 449 -1.81 5.47 39.66
CA LEU A 449 -2.03 6.12 40.95
C LEU A 449 -1.12 5.47 41.99
N ASN A 450 -0.17 6.23 42.50
CA ASN A 450 0.84 5.75 43.42
C ASN A 450 0.35 5.69 44.87
N ARG A 451 0.98 4.80 45.63
CA ARG A 451 0.79 4.62 47.07
C ARG A 451 1.98 5.19 47.85
N HIS A 452 1.75 5.49 49.12
CA HIS A 452 2.79 5.75 50.10
C HIS A 452 3.43 4.44 50.57
N PRO A 453 4.62 4.48 51.22
CA PRO A 453 5.35 3.28 51.65
C PRO A 453 4.59 2.37 52.64
N ASP A 454 3.60 2.90 53.34
CA ASP A 454 2.74 2.17 54.29
C ASP A 454 1.53 1.50 53.61
N GLY A 455 1.17 1.92 52.39
CA GLY A 455 0.06 1.37 51.61
C GLY A 455 -1.09 2.36 51.36
N LEU A 456 -1.13 3.49 52.07
CA LEU A 456 -2.12 4.55 51.85
C LEU A 456 -1.98 5.15 50.44
N GLU A 457 -3.10 5.61 49.89
CA GLU A 457 -3.14 6.21 48.56
C GLU A 457 -2.60 7.65 48.59
N LYS A 458 -1.81 8.04 47.59
CA LYS A 458 -1.34 9.43 47.45
C LYS A 458 -2.43 10.38 46.94
N CYS A 459 -3.49 9.85 46.34
CA CYS A 459 -4.55 10.64 45.73
C CYS A 459 -5.51 11.17 46.80
N ILE A 460 -5.57 12.49 46.93
CA ILE A 460 -6.45 13.17 47.89
C ILE A 460 -7.81 13.59 47.30
N GLY A 461 -8.10 13.24 46.04
CA GLY A 461 -9.40 13.56 45.41
C GLY A 461 -9.65 15.06 45.18
N CYS A 462 -8.60 15.87 44.96
CA CYS A 462 -8.72 17.33 44.76
C CYS A 462 -9.21 17.77 43.36
N GLU A 463 -9.45 16.83 42.44
CA GLU A 463 -10.00 17.07 41.09
C GLU A 463 -9.14 17.92 40.12
N LEU A 464 -8.00 18.47 40.55
CA LEU A 464 -7.13 19.30 39.70
C LEU A 464 -6.66 18.60 38.42
N CYS A 465 -6.39 17.29 38.48
CA CYS A 465 -5.98 16.51 37.31
C CYS A 465 -7.10 16.36 36.27
N ALA A 466 -8.37 16.37 36.68
CA ALA A 466 -9.51 16.38 35.76
C ALA A 466 -9.64 17.72 35.06
N TRP A 467 -9.54 18.82 35.83
CA TRP A 467 -9.54 20.19 35.30
C TRP A 467 -8.40 20.48 34.33
N ALA A 468 -7.21 19.94 34.58
CA ALA A 468 -6.05 20.11 33.71
C ALA A 468 -6.10 19.26 32.43
N CYS A 469 -7.06 18.33 32.29
CA CYS A 469 -7.14 17.43 31.15
C CYS A 469 -7.76 18.13 29.92
N PRO A 470 -7.00 18.41 28.85
CA PRO A 470 -7.53 19.12 27.68
C PRO A 470 -8.55 18.28 26.89
N ALA A 471 -8.46 16.95 27.00
CA ALA A 471 -9.37 16.01 26.35
C ALA A 471 -10.59 15.67 27.20
N ASP A 472 -10.66 16.17 28.45
CA ASP A 472 -11.70 15.84 29.42
C ASP A 472 -11.88 14.31 29.57
N ALA A 473 -10.75 13.62 29.71
CA ALA A 473 -10.67 12.17 29.78
C ALA A 473 -10.71 11.63 31.22
N ILE A 474 -10.59 12.49 32.23
CA ILE A 474 -10.45 12.10 33.63
C ILE A 474 -11.68 12.56 34.41
N TYR A 475 -12.29 11.64 35.15
CA TYR A 475 -13.36 11.94 36.10
C TYR A 475 -12.90 11.60 37.51
N VAL A 476 -13.04 12.55 38.45
CA VAL A 476 -12.63 12.37 39.84
C VAL A 476 -13.75 12.86 40.75
N GLU A 477 -14.02 12.09 41.80
CA GLU A 477 -14.95 12.47 42.86
C GLU A 477 -14.28 12.20 44.21
N GLY A 478 -14.00 13.25 44.99
CA GLY A 478 -13.37 13.13 46.31
C GLY A 478 -14.38 12.94 47.45
N ALA A 479 -14.05 12.10 48.44
CA ALA A 479 -14.81 11.95 49.68
C ALA A 479 -13.90 12.18 50.90
N ASP A 480 -14.50 12.41 52.07
CA ASP A 480 -13.78 12.71 53.31
C ASP A 480 -13.34 11.43 54.02
N ASN A 481 -12.11 11.41 54.56
CA ASN A 481 -11.65 10.32 55.41
C ASN A 481 -12.30 10.43 56.80
N THR A 482 -12.59 9.29 57.43
CA THR A 482 -13.05 9.23 58.82
C THR A 482 -11.96 8.64 59.72
N GLU A 483 -12.12 8.73 61.05
CA GLU A 483 -11.16 8.14 62.00
C GLU A 483 -11.04 6.61 61.85
N ASN A 484 -12.11 5.94 61.43
CA ASN A 484 -12.16 4.48 61.25
C ASN A 484 -11.87 4.04 59.80
N GLU A 485 -12.14 4.88 58.80
CA GLU A 485 -11.98 4.57 57.38
C GLU A 485 -11.13 5.63 56.69
N ARG A 486 -9.81 5.40 56.65
CA ARG A 486 -8.82 6.29 56.05
C ARG A 486 -8.09 5.63 54.88
N TYR A 487 -8.23 6.21 53.69
CA TYR A 487 -7.64 5.70 52.45
C TYR A 487 -6.42 6.50 51.99
N SER A 488 -6.32 7.76 52.39
CA SER A 488 -5.20 8.66 52.13
C SER A 488 -4.77 9.38 53.42
N PRO A 489 -3.54 9.93 53.50
CA PRO A 489 -3.11 10.67 54.69
C PRO A 489 -3.89 11.96 54.95
N GLY A 490 -4.36 12.63 53.89
CA GLY A 490 -5.06 13.91 53.99
C GLY A 490 -6.49 13.83 54.54
N GLU A 491 -7.17 14.97 54.61
CA GLU A 491 -8.60 15.04 54.98
C GLU A 491 -9.52 14.32 53.99
N ARG A 492 -9.13 14.25 52.70
CA ARG A 492 -9.93 13.69 51.60
C ARG A 492 -9.18 12.63 50.82
N TYR A 493 -9.92 11.74 50.17
CA TYR A 493 -9.42 10.71 49.26
C TYR A 493 -10.24 10.70 47.96
N GLY A 494 -9.67 10.20 46.87
CA GLY A 494 -10.42 9.99 45.63
C GLY A 494 -11.35 8.79 45.77
N ARG A 495 -12.66 9.00 45.97
CA ARG A 495 -13.64 7.90 46.04
C ARG A 495 -13.85 7.27 44.68
N VAL A 496 -14.06 8.10 43.67
CA VAL A 496 -14.14 7.68 42.26
C VAL A 496 -12.98 8.32 41.52
N TYR A 497 -12.27 7.51 40.76
CA TYR A 497 -11.23 7.99 39.86
C TYR A 497 -11.31 7.16 38.58
N GLN A 498 -11.61 7.81 37.45
CA GLN A 498 -11.75 7.14 36.17
C GLN A 498 -10.93 7.87 35.10
N ILE A 499 -10.26 7.11 34.23
CA ILE A 499 -9.60 7.64 33.03
C ILE A 499 -10.15 6.90 31.81
N ASN A 500 -10.70 7.67 30.86
CA ASN A 500 -11.15 7.17 29.59
C ASN A 500 -10.01 7.20 28.56
N TYR A 501 -9.41 6.04 28.29
CA TYR A 501 -8.30 5.91 27.35
C TYR A 501 -8.69 6.07 25.87
N LEU A 502 -9.99 6.04 25.53
CA LEU A 502 -10.44 6.41 24.18
C LEU A 502 -10.36 7.91 23.92
N ARG A 503 -10.37 8.73 24.96
CA ARG A 503 -10.25 10.20 24.87
C ARG A 503 -8.84 10.68 25.18
N CYS A 504 -8.09 9.95 25.99
CA CYS A 504 -6.77 10.36 26.43
C CYS A 504 -5.78 10.48 25.27
N ILE A 505 -5.07 11.62 25.20
CA ILE A 505 -4.03 11.89 24.19
C ILE A 505 -2.59 11.72 24.70
N GLY A 506 -2.41 11.24 25.94
CA GLY A 506 -1.08 10.97 26.52
C GLY A 506 -0.18 12.21 26.72
N CYS A 507 -0.76 13.41 26.90
CA CYS A 507 0.02 14.65 26.98
C CYS A 507 0.81 14.84 28.30
N GLY A 508 0.37 14.23 29.41
CA GLY A 508 1.05 14.32 30.72
C GLY A 508 0.69 15.54 31.60
N LEU A 509 -0.16 16.46 31.13
CA LEU A 509 -0.54 17.67 31.88
C LEU A 509 -1.21 17.38 33.25
N CYS A 510 -1.96 16.28 33.34
CA CYS A 510 -2.61 15.84 34.57
C CYS A 510 -1.60 15.48 35.69
N ILE A 511 -0.37 15.10 35.33
CA ILE A 511 0.71 14.77 36.27
C ILE A 511 1.36 16.04 36.79
N GLU A 512 1.64 16.99 35.89
CA GLU A 512 2.20 18.29 36.28
C GLU A 512 1.25 19.07 37.19
N ALA A 513 -0.07 18.94 36.95
CA ALA A 513 -1.11 19.54 37.78
C ALA A 513 -1.31 18.84 39.13
N CYS A 514 -0.76 17.63 39.35
CA CYS A 514 -1.02 16.85 40.56
C CYS A 514 -0.14 17.34 41.73
N PRO A 515 -0.73 17.97 42.78
CA PRO A 515 0.07 18.57 43.86
C PRO A 515 0.80 17.53 44.72
N THR A 516 0.22 16.33 44.86
CA THR A 516 0.76 15.25 45.68
C THR A 516 1.63 14.26 44.89
N ARG A 517 1.79 14.49 43.58
CA ARG A 517 2.41 13.55 42.62
C ARG A 517 1.85 12.13 42.76
N ALA A 518 0.54 12.04 43.01
CA ALA A 518 -0.18 10.77 43.09
C ALA A 518 -0.25 10.08 41.73
N LEU A 519 -0.34 10.84 40.64
CA LEU A 519 -0.45 10.31 39.30
C LEU A 519 0.92 10.31 38.61
N THR A 520 1.28 9.21 37.96
CA THR A 520 2.47 9.09 37.10
C THR A 520 2.16 8.34 35.82
N MET A 521 2.86 8.64 34.73
CA MET A 521 2.85 7.80 33.54
C MET A 521 3.86 6.67 33.71
N THR A 522 3.43 5.46 33.41
CA THR A 522 4.32 4.30 33.28
C THR A 522 4.84 4.20 31.85
N ASN A 523 5.69 3.21 31.62
CA ASN A 523 6.23 2.86 30.32
C ASN A 523 5.37 1.82 29.57
N ASP A 524 4.22 1.42 30.15
CA ASP A 524 3.30 0.45 29.58
C ASP A 524 2.50 1.08 28.44
N TYR A 525 2.63 0.51 27.24
CA TYR A 525 2.01 1.04 26.02
C TYR A 525 0.92 0.12 25.44
N GLU A 526 0.73 -1.08 26.01
CA GLU A 526 -0.27 -2.04 25.56
C GLU A 526 -1.59 -1.81 26.29
N LEU A 527 -2.42 -0.94 25.71
CA LEU A 527 -3.74 -0.56 26.22
C LEU A 527 -4.88 -1.01 25.30
N ALA A 528 -4.61 -1.91 24.35
CA ALA A 528 -5.61 -2.36 23.40
C ALA A 528 -6.55 -3.39 24.04
N ASP A 529 -7.85 -3.20 23.85
CA ASP A 529 -8.89 -4.11 24.31
C ASP A 529 -9.93 -4.36 23.19
N ASP A 530 -10.76 -5.39 23.34
CA ASP A 530 -11.79 -5.74 22.36
C ASP A 530 -13.12 -5.00 22.57
N ASN A 531 -13.29 -4.37 23.73
CA ASN A 531 -14.49 -3.63 24.11
C ASN A 531 -14.17 -2.20 24.55
N ARG A 532 -15.05 -1.27 24.17
CA ARG A 532 -14.97 0.15 24.55
C ARG A 532 -15.10 0.37 26.07
N ALA A 533 -15.91 -0.45 26.75
CA ALA A 533 -16.12 -0.29 28.19
C ALA A 533 -14.83 -0.53 28.99
N ASP A 534 -14.02 -1.48 28.54
CA ASP A 534 -12.80 -1.90 29.24
C ASP A 534 -11.65 -0.88 29.09
N LEU A 535 -11.81 0.09 28.20
CA LEU A 535 -10.89 1.23 28.04
C LEU A 535 -11.21 2.40 29.00
N ILE A 536 -12.20 2.24 29.87
CA ILE A 536 -12.49 3.17 30.97
C ILE A 536 -11.89 2.56 32.23
N TYR A 537 -10.70 3.03 32.59
CA TYR A 537 -9.99 2.48 33.74
C TYR A 537 -10.49 3.14 35.00
N GLU A 538 -10.88 2.34 35.97
CA GLU A 538 -11.33 2.82 37.26
C GLU A 538 -10.16 2.89 38.25
N LYS A 539 -10.46 3.32 39.47
CA LYS A 539 -9.47 3.55 40.52
C LYS A 539 -8.69 2.27 40.81
N GLN A 540 -9.37 1.12 40.90
CA GLN A 540 -8.72 -0.16 41.14
C GLN A 540 -7.73 -0.56 40.04
N ASP A 541 -8.00 -0.18 38.79
CA ASP A 541 -7.14 -0.49 37.64
C ASP A 541 -5.93 0.45 37.60
N LEU A 542 -6.06 1.66 38.12
CA LEU A 542 -5.00 2.67 38.09
C LEU A 542 -4.07 2.56 39.30
N LEU A 543 -4.54 2.02 40.43
CA LEU A 543 -3.76 1.94 41.66
C LEU A 543 -2.52 1.04 41.50
N ALA A 544 -1.39 1.55 41.97
CA ALA A 544 -0.15 0.80 42.04
C ALA A 544 -0.35 -0.48 42.88
N PRO A 545 0.25 -1.61 42.46
CA PRO A 545 0.14 -2.86 43.20
C PRO A 545 0.79 -2.73 44.59
N MET A 546 0.22 -3.43 45.57
CA MET A 546 0.74 -3.46 46.94
C MET A 546 2.08 -4.19 46.99
N GLN A 547 3.09 -3.58 47.61
CA GLN A 547 4.40 -4.22 47.82
C GLN A 547 4.40 -5.04 49.12
N PRO A 548 5.27 -6.06 49.24
CA PRO A 548 5.43 -6.81 50.49
C PRO A 548 5.75 -5.88 51.66
N GLY A 549 4.96 -5.97 52.73
CA GLY A 549 5.07 -5.10 53.91
C GLY A 549 4.09 -3.93 53.96
N MET A 550 3.40 -3.59 52.87
CA MET A 550 2.35 -2.58 52.87
C MET A 550 1.05 -3.10 53.47
N ILE A 551 0.30 -2.23 54.17
CA ILE A 551 -1.02 -2.52 54.74
C ILE A 551 -2.10 -2.00 53.79
N ALA A 552 -3.08 -2.83 53.45
CA ALA A 552 -4.16 -2.40 52.58
C ALA A 552 -5.03 -1.34 53.28
N PRO A 553 -5.32 -0.19 52.66
CA PRO A 553 -6.28 0.75 53.21
C PRO A 553 -7.69 0.12 53.26
N PRO A 554 -8.52 0.50 54.25
CA PRO A 554 -8.31 1.61 55.17
C PRO A 554 -7.45 1.28 56.40
N HIS A 555 -6.55 2.19 56.80
CA HIS A 555 -5.81 2.12 58.06
C HIS A 555 -5.38 3.51 58.55
N ALA A 556 -5.05 3.63 59.85
CA ALA A 556 -4.58 4.88 60.43
C ALA A 556 -3.19 5.28 59.90
N MET A 557 -2.86 6.57 59.98
CA MET A 557 -1.52 7.07 59.66
C MET A 557 -0.46 6.42 60.56
N TYR A 558 0.78 6.38 60.07
CA TYR A 558 1.91 5.87 60.83
C TYR A 558 2.05 6.61 62.17
N PRO A 559 2.31 5.91 63.29
CA PRO A 559 2.38 6.55 64.61
C PRO A 559 3.38 7.72 64.64
N GLY A 560 2.90 8.90 65.06
CA GLY A 560 3.71 10.12 65.15
C GLY A 560 3.98 10.84 63.84
N ALA A 561 3.45 10.34 62.70
CA ALA A 561 3.49 11.04 61.42
C ALA A 561 2.31 12.02 61.30
N ASP A 562 2.59 13.20 60.74
CA ASP A 562 1.59 14.17 60.30
C ASP A 562 1.44 14.13 58.76
N GLU A 563 0.43 14.80 58.20
CA GLU A 563 0.24 14.89 56.75
C GLU A 563 1.50 15.41 56.04
N GLY A 564 2.19 16.38 56.64
CA GLY A 564 3.45 16.94 56.13
C GLY A 564 4.56 15.90 55.97
N SER A 565 4.68 14.95 56.90
CA SER A 565 5.65 13.85 56.86
C SER A 565 5.39 12.92 55.66
N TYR A 566 4.12 12.67 55.31
CA TYR A 566 3.74 11.90 54.12
C TYR A 566 4.13 12.62 52.82
N TYR A 567 3.94 13.94 52.75
CA TYR A 567 4.31 14.74 51.57
C TYR A 567 5.83 14.86 51.39
N ARG A 568 6.60 14.90 52.47
CA ARG A 568 8.07 14.89 52.44
C ARG A 568 8.66 13.50 52.20
N GLY A 569 7.84 12.44 52.30
CA GLY A 569 8.30 11.05 52.14
C GLY A 569 9.10 10.53 53.33
N GLU A 570 8.87 11.10 54.53
CA GLU A 570 9.58 10.77 55.77
C GLU A 570 8.98 9.55 56.50
N VAL A 571 7.88 9.00 55.99
CA VAL A 571 7.18 7.85 56.58
C VAL A 571 7.91 6.55 56.21
N PRO A 572 8.37 5.76 57.20
CA PRO A 572 8.99 4.47 56.92
C PRO A 572 7.98 3.50 56.29
N GLY A 573 8.44 2.69 55.34
CA GLY A 573 7.66 1.53 54.89
C GLY A 573 7.43 0.59 56.06
N ALA A 574 6.24 -0.03 56.14
CA ALA A 574 5.84 -0.80 57.31
C ALA A 574 6.84 -1.96 57.57
N ALA A 575 7.71 -1.77 58.57
CA ALA A 575 8.39 -2.86 59.24
C ALA A 575 7.36 -3.54 60.16
N SER A 576 7.38 -4.87 60.17
CA SER A 576 6.47 -5.73 60.90
C SER A 576 6.46 -5.47 62.42
N GLU A 577 5.66 -4.53 62.89
CA GLU A 577 5.39 -4.31 64.33
C GLU A 577 3.93 -4.63 64.69
N LEU A 578 3.47 -5.79 64.22
CA LEU A 578 2.48 -6.62 64.91
C LEU A 578 3.16 -7.95 65.31
N ALA A 579 4.37 -7.85 65.86
CA ALA A 579 5.06 -8.96 66.50
C ALA A 579 4.88 -8.85 68.02
N GLY A 580 3.86 -9.53 68.52
CA GLY A 580 3.87 -10.27 69.79
C GLY A 580 4.36 -9.60 71.09
N ALA A 581 3.46 -9.63 72.08
CA ALA A 581 3.73 -9.59 73.52
C ALA A 581 3.97 -8.21 74.15
N GLU A 582 2.86 -7.54 74.44
CA GLU A 582 2.68 -7.02 75.79
C GLU A 582 3.03 -8.13 76.79
N GLY A 583 4.23 -8.01 77.37
CA GLY A 583 4.63 -8.74 78.55
C GLY A 583 3.65 -8.42 79.66
N ALA A 584 2.74 -9.36 79.88
CA ALA A 584 1.94 -9.45 81.07
C ALA A 584 2.83 -9.41 82.32
N GLN A 585 2.29 -8.78 83.37
CA GLN A 585 2.75 -8.84 84.75
C GLN A 585 3.37 -10.19 85.17
N LYS A 586 4.49 -10.07 85.89
CA LYS A 586 5.26 -11.08 86.66
C LYS A 586 6.31 -11.90 85.93
#